data_AF-A0A7V5FNY5-F1
#
_entry.id   AF-A0A7V5FNY5-F1
#
_cell.length_a   1.000
_cell.length_b   1.000
_cell.length_c   1.000
_cell.angle_alpha   90.00
_cell.angle_beta   90.00
_cell.angle_gamma   90.00
#
_symmetry.space_group_name_H-M   'P 1'
#
loop_
_entity.id
_entity.type
_entity.pdbx_description
1 polymer ?
#
loop_
_entity_poly.entity_id
_entity_poly.type
_entity_poly.pdbx_seq_one_letter_code
_entity_poly.pdbx_strand_id
1 'polypeptide(L)' 'MRIIGVIPARYQSTRFPGKPLALIKGRPLIERVWRQAKKSRVLDEVIIATD' A
#
# COMPACT_ATOMS: atom_id res chain seq x y z
N MET A 1 20.13 12.10 -4.07
CA MET A 1 19.58 10.96 -4.84
C MET A 1 18.15 10.78 -4.37
N ARG A 2 17.17 10.65 -5.27
CA ARG A 2 15.74 10.53 -4.89
C ARG A 2 15.37 9.05 -4.77
N ILE A 3 14.78 8.65 -3.65
CA ILE A 3 14.40 7.27 -3.34
C ILE A 3 12.87 7.19 -3.23
N ILE A 4 12.25 6.46 -4.16
CA ILE A 4 10.79 6.30 -4.24
C ILE A 4 10.43 4.87 -3.82
N GLY A 5 9.52 4.75 -2.86
CA GLY A 5 8.91 3.47 -2.48
C GLY A 5 7.65 3.22 -3.31
N VAL A 6 7.56 2.05 -3.94
CA VAL A 6 6.39 1.63 -4.72
C VAL A 6 5.70 0.48 -4.01
N ILE A 7 4.40 0.65 -3.73
CA ILE A 7 3.54 -0.40 -3.16
C ILE A 7 2.66 -0.94 -4.30
N PRO A 8 2.94 -2.13 -4.84
CA PRO A 8 2.05 -2.75 -5.81
C PRO A 8 0.78 -3.26 -5.13
N ALA A 9 -0.36 -2.93 -5.71
CA ALA A 9 -1.68 -3.42 -5.31
C ALA A 9 -2.44 -3.88 -6.56
N ARG A 10 -3.32 -4.86 -6.40
CA ARG A 10 -4.27 -5.24 -7.45
C ARG A 10 -5.61 -5.61 -6.87
N TYR A 11 -6.70 -5.20 -7.51
CA TYR A 11 -8.04 -5.51 -7.00
C TYR A 11 -8.34 -7.02 -7.10
N GLN A 12 -7.95 -7.65 -8.21
CA GLN A 12 -8.21 -9.05 -8.54
C GLN A 12 -7.26 -10.03 -7.81
N SER A 13 -7.32 -10.05 -6.49
CA SER A 13 -6.64 -11.06 -5.68
C SER A 13 -7.42 -12.39 -5.69
N THR A 14 -6.80 -13.49 -6.12
CA THR A 14 -7.45 -14.80 -6.31
C THR A 14 -7.80 -15.52 -5.00
N ARG A 15 -6.89 -15.50 -4.01
CA ARG A 15 -7.09 -16.19 -2.72
C ARG A 15 -7.88 -15.37 -1.70
N PHE A 16 -7.91 -14.05 -1.88
CA PHE A 16 -8.71 -13.17 -1.05
C PHE A 16 -9.15 -11.98 -1.91
N PRO A 17 -10.32 -12.06 -2.56
CA PRO A 17 -10.83 -11.02 -3.45
C PRO A 17 -10.91 -9.65 -2.76
N GLY A 18 -10.50 -8.58 -3.44
CA GLY A 18 -10.53 -7.22 -2.87
C GLY A 18 -9.55 -7.00 -1.70
N LYS A 19 -8.57 -7.89 -1.50
CA LYS A 19 -7.61 -7.84 -0.38
C LYS A 19 -7.04 -6.45 -0.08
N PRO A 20 -6.62 -5.61 -1.04
CA PRO A 20 -6.12 -4.26 -0.72
C PRO A 20 -7.13 -3.38 0.02
N LEU A 21 -8.43 -3.53 -0.29
CA LEU A 21 -9.51 -2.76 0.32
C LEU A 21 -10.12 -3.43 1.56
N ALA A 22 -9.72 -4.67 1.88
CA ALA A 22 -10.17 -5.36 3.06
C ALA A 22 -9.89 -4.53 4.32
N LEU A 23 -10.94 -4.33 5.14
CA LEU A 23 -10.84 -3.50 6.33
C LEU A 23 -10.17 -4.25 7.46
N ILE A 24 -9.20 -3.60 8.10
CA ILE A 24 -8.59 -4.07 9.35
C ILE A 24 -8.77 -2.96 10.37
N LYS A 25 -9.64 -3.18 11.36
CA LYS A 25 -10.04 -2.17 12.37
C LYS A 25 -10.51 -0.86 11.73
N GLY A 26 -11.40 -0.95 10.73
CA GLY A 26 -12.01 0.20 10.08
C GLY A 26 -11.14 0.95 9.05
N ARG A 27 -9.93 0.45 8.73
CA ARG A 27 -9.08 1.03 7.67
C ARG A 27 -8.70 -0.01 6.62
N PRO A 28 -8.69 0.33 5.33
CA PRO A 28 -8.20 -0.56 4.27
C PRO A 28 -6.78 -1.08 4.54
N LEU A 29 -6.53 -2.34 4.19
CA LEU A 29 -5.22 -2.96 4.28
C LEU A 29 -4.15 -2.12 3.57
N ILE A 30 -4.44 -1.62 2.37
CA ILE A 30 -3.50 -0.82 1.58
C ILE A 30 -3.13 0.51 2.26
N GLU A 31 -4.11 1.17 2.89
CA GLU A 31 -3.88 2.40 3.66
C GLU A 31 -2.90 2.13 4.82
N ARG A 32 -3.03 0.97 5.49
CA ARG A 32 -2.16 0.60 6.59
C ARG A 32 -0.71 0.42 6.13
N VAL A 33 -0.48 -0.26 5.00
CA VAL A 33 0.86 -0.44 4.43
C VAL A 33 1.47 0.91 4.03
N TRP A 34 0.70 1.73 3.31
CA TRP A 34 1.13 3.07 2.90
C TRP A 34 1.50 3.96 4.10
N ARG A 35 0.69 3.97 5.16
CA ARG A 35 1.00 4.73 6.39
C ARG A 35 2.28 4.27 7.08
N GLN A 36 2.62 2.99 7.04
CA GLN A 36 3.89 2.52 7.62
C GLN A 36 5.07 2.87 6.74
N ALA A 37 4.95 2.68 5.42
CA ALA A 37 6.00 3.06 4.47
C ALA A 37 6.33 4.56 4.55
N LYS A 38 5.31 5.42 4.68
CA LYS A 38 5.46 6.88 4.82
C LYS A 38 6.23 7.33 6.07
N LYS A 39 6.41 6.46 7.08
CA LYS A 39 7.23 6.77 8.27
C LYS A 39 8.73 6.62 8.02
N SER A 40 9.13 6.02 6.90
CA SER A 40 10.54 5.87 6.54
C SER A 40 11.21 7.24 6.43
N ARG A 41 12.41 7.37 7.01
CA ARG A 41 13.26 8.56 6.85
C ARG A 41 14.12 8.52 5.58
N VAL A 42 14.08 7.39 4.86
CA VAL A 42 14.90 7.14 3.68
C VAL A 42 14.11 7.35 2.39
N LEU A 43 12.79 7.17 2.44
CA LEU A 43 11.93 7.32 1.27
C LEU A 43 11.50 8.79 1.15
N ASP A 44 11.77 9.41 0.00
CA ASP A 44 11.30 10.75 -0.31
C ASP A 44 9.80 10.74 -0.67
N GLU A 45 9.33 9.63 -1.24
CA GLU A 45 7.95 9.47 -1.69
C GLU A 45 7.51 8.00 -1.61
N VAL A 46 6.21 7.80 -1.38
CA VAL A 46 5.58 6.48 -1.41
C VAL A 46 4.37 6.52 -2.31
N ILE A 47 4.41 5.77 -3.39
CA ILE A 47 3.34 5.64 -4.37
C ILE A 47 2.69 4.26 -4.30
N ILE A 48 1.39 4.19 -4.57
CA ILE A 48 0.68 2.92 -4.76
C ILE A 48 0.48 2.76 -6.26
N ALA A 49 1.01 1.66 -6.81
CA ALA A 49 0.80 1.28 -8.20
C ALA A 49 -0.30 0.22 -8.25
N THR A 50 -1.42 0.52 -8.91
CA THR A 50 -2.57 -0.37 -9.04
C THR A 50 -2.98 -0.52 -10.50
N ASP A 51 -3.58 -1.67 -10.82
CA ASP A 51 -4.32 -1.92 -12.07
C ASP A 51 -5.66 -1.15 -12.12
#